data_AF-A0A6P6J2W0-F1
#
_entry.id   AF-A0A6P6J2W0-F1
#
_cell.length_a   1.000
_cell.length_b   1.000
_cell.length_c   1.000
_cell.angle_alpha   90.00
_cell.angle_beta   90.00
_cell.angle_gamma   90.00
#
_symmetry.space_group_name_H-M   'P 1'
#
loop_
_entity.id
_entity.type
_entity.pdbx_description
1 polymer ?
#
loop_
_entity_poly.entity_id
_entity_poly.type
_entity_poly.pdbx_seq_one_letter_code
_entity_poly.pdbx_strand_id
1 'polypeptide(L)'
;MFGVEETLIAQIKGENRETHDVADERFRDRLKLEDSGSLTISNITTEHTGAYKAQIISRGTTSYKKFKVAMLAEYLPVRKVDDVTLHTDSKIQRCDQIRWMFGDKNLIAEIKEGTGEMATYDDVLEGRFRGRLKLDEQTGSLTITNFRTDHTGLYKMKISRSAGKCKNKSFDVFARVAMVSEDEEMNENGVNESLTVVKSLLNGDNLDLVNEQN
;
A
#
# COMPACT_ATOMS: atom_id res chain seq x y z
N MET A 1 -21.36 -23.34 -2.87
CA MET A 1 -20.78 -23.39 -1.51
C MET A 1 -19.50 -22.57 -1.48
N PHE A 2 -19.21 -21.90 -0.36
CA PHE A 2 -18.07 -21.00 -0.17
C PHE A 2 -17.29 -21.35 1.10
N GLY A 3 -15.96 -21.18 1.06
CA GLY A 3 -15.10 -21.35 2.22
C GLY A 3 -14.80 -22.80 2.59
N VAL A 4 -14.04 -22.98 3.68
CA VAL A 4 -13.62 -24.30 4.21
C VAL A 4 -14.78 -25.08 4.83
N GLU A 5 -15.76 -24.36 5.37
CA GLU A 5 -16.99 -24.93 5.94
C GLU A 5 -18.01 -25.33 4.86
N GLU A 6 -17.68 -25.09 3.58
CA GLU A 6 -18.55 -25.33 2.43
C GLU A 6 -19.96 -24.73 2.59
N THR A 7 -20.05 -23.53 3.15
CA THR A 7 -21.33 -22.87 3.45
C THR A 7 -22.15 -22.65 2.18
N LEU A 8 -23.44 -23.03 2.22
CA LEU A 8 -24.34 -22.88 1.09
C LEU A 8 -24.68 -21.39 0.90
N ILE A 9 -24.40 -20.86 -0.28
CA ILE A 9 -24.68 -19.46 -0.65
C ILE A 9 -25.72 -19.34 -1.77
N ALA A 10 -25.97 -20.43 -2.50
CA ALA A 10 -26.93 -20.47 -3.59
C ALA A 10 -27.29 -21.91 -3.92
N GLN A 11 -28.55 -22.16 -4.26
CA GLN A 11 -29.04 -23.46 -4.69
C GLN A 11 -30.13 -23.33 -5.76
N ILE A 12 -30.14 -24.29 -6.69
CA ILE A 12 -31.26 -24.59 -7.58
C ILE A 12 -31.78 -25.99 -7.22
N LYS A 13 -33.08 -26.11 -6.95
CA LYS A 13 -33.75 -27.38 -6.67
C LYS A 13 -35.08 -27.43 -7.44
N GLY A 14 -35.08 -28.18 -8.55
CA GLY A 14 -36.19 -28.15 -9.48
C GLY A 14 -36.29 -26.76 -10.13
N GLU A 15 -37.46 -26.14 -10.06
CA GLU A 15 -37.68 -24.76 -10.54
C GLU A 15 -37.37 -23.69 -9.47
N ASN A 16 -37.16 -24.11 -8.21
CA ASN A 16 -36.87 -23.19 -7.13
C ASN A 16 -35.41 -22.76 -7.16
N ARG A 17 -35.20 -21.45 -7.10
CA ARG A 17 -33.89 -20.81 -6.96
C ARG A 17 -33.86 -20.02 -5.67
N GLU A 18 -32.77 -20.15 -4.94
CA GLU A 18 -32.58 -19.43 -3.70
C GLU A 18 -31.10 -19.05 -3.55
N THR A 19 -30.90 -17.87 -2.98
CA THR A 19 -29.60 -17.37 -2.54
C THR A 19 -29.64 -17.25 -1.04
N HIS A 20 -28.55 -17.62 -0.41
CA HIS A 20 -28.39 -17.62 1.03
C HIS A 20 -27.22 -16.70 1.35
N ASP A 21 -27.41 -15.92 2.41
CA ASP A 21 -26.29 -15.20 3.00
C ASP A 21 -25.66 -16.04 4.10
N VAL A 22 -24.42 -15.71 4.43
CA VAL A 22 -23.73 -16.32 5.57
C VAL A 22 -23.85 -15.40 6.79
N ALA A 23 -23.42 -15.88 7.96
CA ALA A 23 -23.66 -15.20 9.24
C ALA A 23 -23.08 -13.77 9.31
N ASP A 24 -22.00 -13.49 8.57
CA ASP A 24 -21.37 -12.17 8.48
C ASP A 24 -22.04 -11.26 7.42
N GLU A 25 -23.10 -11.74 6.76
CA GLU A 25 -23.90 -11.03 5.76
C GLU A 25 -23.08 -10.48 4.57
N ARG A 26 -21.91 -11.08 4.31
CA ARG A 26 -20.98 -10.61 3.28
C ARG A 26 -21.60 -10.62 1.88
N PHE A 27 -22.54 -11.55 1.63
CA PHE A 27 -23.15 -11.74 0.32
C PHE A 27 -24.48 -11.00 0.14
N ARG A 28 -24.91 -10.22 1.13
CA ARG A 28 -26.18 -9.51 1.13
C ARG A 28 -26.33 -8.65 -0.12
N ASP A 29 -27.41 -8.87 -0.86
CA ASP A 29 -27.76 -8.17 -2.10
C ASP A 29 -26.70 -8.28 -3.22
N ARG A 30 -25.73 -9.20 -3.10
CA ARG A 30 -24.63 -9.36 -4.07
C ARG A 30 -24.78 -10.60 -4.95
N LEU A 31 -25.60 -11.56 -4.55
CA LEU A 31 -25.77 -12.83 -5.28
C LEU A 31 -26.88 -12.75 -6.31
N LYS A 32 -26.59 -13.21 -7.52
CA LYS A 32 -27.59 -13.44 -8.56
C LYS A 32 -27.39 -14.82 -9.17
N LEU A 33 -28.41 -15.67 -9.04
CA LEU A 33 -28.41 -17.04 -9.56
C LEU A 33 -29.30 -17.16 -10.80
N GLU A 34 -28.70 -17.56 -11.92
CA GLU A 34 -29.38 -17.71 -13.20
C GLU A 34 -29.85 -19.16 -13.45
N ASP A 35 -30.77 -19.34 -14.40
CA ASP A 35 -31.34 -20.66 -14.76
C ASP A 35 -30.29 -21.66 -15.24
N SER A 36 -29.20 -21.16 -15.79
CA SER A 36 -28.06 -21.97 -16.23
C SER A 36 -27.27 -22.61 -15.06
N GLY A 37 -27.55 -22.21 -13.81
CA GLY A 37 -26.73 -22.52 -12.65
C GLY A 37 -25.54 -21.58 -12.45
N SER A 38 -25.43 -20.54 -13.28
CA SER A 38 -24.39 -19.51 -13.14
C SER A 38 -24.69 -18.61 -11.95
N LEU A 39 -23.73 -18.49 -11.03
CA LEU A 39 -23.81 -17.60 -9.88
C LEU A 39 -22.93 -16.38 -10.12
N THR A 40 -23.53 -15.20 -10.08
CA THR A 40 -22.82 -13.92 -10.11
C THR A 40 -22.72 -13.37 -8.70
N ILE A 41 -21.54 -12.88 -8.34
CA ILE A 41 -21.28 -12.15 -7.09
C ILE A 41 -20.86 -10.73 -7.50
N SER A 42 -21.69 -9.75 -7.17
CA SER A 42 -21.45 -8.34 -7.50
C SER A 42 -20.68 -7.65 -6.38
N ASN A 43 -19.96 -6.56 -6.70
CA ASN A 43 -19.23 -5.74 -5.74
C ASN A 43 -18.33 -6.57 -4.81
N ILE A 44 -17.51 -7.42 -5.41
CA ILE A 44 -16.60 -8.30 -4.68
C ILE A 44 -15.56 -7.49 -3.90
N THR A 45 -15.27 -7.94 -2.68
CA THR A 45 -14.20 -7.45 -1.79
C THR A 45 -13.24 -8.60 -1.50
N THR A 46 -12.21 -8.37 -0.67
CA THR A 46 -11.33 -9.44 -0.17
C THR A 46 -12.12 -10.51 0.58
N GLU A 47 -13.20 -10.14 1.26
CA GLU A 47 -14.18 -11.04 1.86
C GLU A 47 -14.98 -11.82 0.81
N HIS A 48 -14.74 -11.70 -0.48
CA HIS A 48 -15.37 -12.59 -1.47
C HIS A 48 -14.33 -13.51 -2.10
N THR A 49 -13.07 -13.38 -1.70
CA THR A 49 -12.00 -14.26 -2.15
C THR A 49 -12.02 -15.56 -1.36
N GLY A 50 -11.53 -16.62 -1.99
CA GLY A 50 -11.47 -17.94 -1.38
C GLY A 50 -11.88 -19.05 -2.32
N ALA A 51 -12.03 -20.24 -1.74
CA ALA A 51 -12.46 -21.43 -2.45
C ALA A 51 -13.98 -21.45 -2.57
N TYR A 52 -14.44 -21.79 -3.76
CA TYR A 52 -15.85 -22.03 -4.07
C TYR A 52 -16.00 -23.43 -4.62
N LYS A 53 -17.12 -24.06 -4.30
CA LYS A 53 -17.47 -25.39 -4.79
C LYS A 53 -18.91 -25.39 -5.28
N ALA A 54 -19.08 -25.75 -6.54
CA ALA A 54 -20.37 -26.10 -7.11
C ALA A 54 -20.55 -27.61 -7.02
N GLN A 55 -21.63 -28.05 -6.39
CA GLN A 55 -22.05 -29.45 -6.34
C GLN A 55 -23.21 -29.62 -7.30
N ILE A 56 -23.13 -30.62 -8.19
CA ILE A 56 -24.13 -30.89 -9.21
C ILE A 56 -24.61 -32.31 -9.01
N ILE A 57 -25.90 -32.47 -8.72
CA ILE A 57 -26.53 -33.76 -8.51
C ILE A 57 -27.45 -34.01 -9.70
N SER A 58 -27.16 -35.06 -10.47
CA SER A 58 -27.95 -35.43 -11.65
C SER A 58 -28.06 -36.94 -11.76
N ARG A 59 -29.29 -37.45 -11.89
CA ARG A 59 -29.61 -38.87 -12.10
C ARG A 59 -28.90 -39.82 -11.12
N GLY A 60 -28.80 -39.44 -9.85
CA GLY A 60 -28.15 -40.24 -8.79
C GLY A 60 -26.62 -40.09 -8.73
N THR A 61 -26.01 -39.34 -9.64
CA THR A 61 -24.57 -39.05 -9.63
C THR A 61 -24.32 -37.65 -9.09
N THR A 62 -23.32 -37.51 -8.22
CA THR A 62 -22.84 -36.21 -7.74
C THR A 62 -21.50 -35.90 -8.38
N SER A 63 -21.38 -34.73 -8.99
CA SER A 63 -20.11 -34.15 -9.43
C SER A 63 -19.85 -32.82 -8.74
N TYR A 64 -18.61 -32.38 -8.76
CA TYR A 64 -18.21 -31.09 -8.19
C TYR A 64 -17.28 -30.34 -9.12
N LYS A 65 -17.40 -29.01 -9.08
CA LYS A 65 -16.45 -28.09 -9.71
C LYS A 65 -15.95 -27.11 -8.66
N LYS A 66 -14.62 -27.01 -8.54
CA LYS A 66 -13.96 -26.10 -7.60
C LYS A 66 -13.49 -24.86 -8.36
N PHE A 67 -13.66 -23.71 -7.74
CA PHE A 67 -13.19 -22.43 -8.24
C PHE A 67 -12.41 -21.73 -7.13
N LYS A 68 -11.43 -20.91 -7.52
CA LYS A 68 -10.72 -20.02 -6.62
C LYS A 68 -10.94 -18.61 -7.10
N VAL A 69 -11.54 -17.78 -6.26
CA VAL A 69 -11.67 -16.35 -6.50
C VAL A 69 -10.55 -15.66 -5.75
N ALA A 70 -9.76 -14.85 -6.46
CA ALA A 70 -8.68 -14.07 -5.88
C ALA A 70 -8.78 -12.64 -6.41
N MET A 71 -8.60 -11.65 -5.54
CA MET A 71 -8.41 -10.26 -5.93
C MET A 71 -6.94 -10.07 -6.27
N LEU A 72 -6.66 -9.58 -7.47
CA LEU A 72 -5.30 -9.20 -7.87
C LEU A 72 -4.96 -7.86 -7.20
N ALA A 73 -3.75 -7.75 -6.67
CA ALA A 73 -3.28 -6.67 -5.80
C ALA A 73 -3.44 -5.25 -6.39
N GLU A 74 -3.65 -5.13 -7.70
CA GLU A 74 -3.88 -3.86 -8.41
C GLU A 74 -5.29 -3.27 -8.18
N TYR A 75 -6.25 -4.04 -7.63
CA TYR A 75 -7.66 -3.63 -7.47
C TYR A 75 -8.12 -3.48 -6.01
N LEU A 76 -7.22 -3.56 -5.03
CA LEU A 76 -7.58 -3.19 -3.67
C LEU A 76 -7.74 -1.67 -3.59
N PRO A 77 -8.88 -1.13 -3.13
CA PRO A 77 -8.98 0.29 -2.87
C PRO A 77 -7.92 0.63 -1.82
N VAL A 78 -6.90 1.38 -2.24
CA VAL A 78 -5.81 1.83 -1.39
C VAL A 78 -6.42 2.64 -0.25
N ARG A 79 -6.71 1.97 0.87
CA ARG A 79 -7.12 2.63 2.11
C ARG A 79 -5.91 3.41 2.59
N LYS A 80 -6.18 4.65 3.00
CA LYS A 80 -5.17 5.60 3.45
C LYS A 80 -4.25 4.93 4.47
N VAL A 81 -2.96 4.88 4.18
CA VAL A 81 -1.96 4.51 5.17
C VAL A 81 -1.63 5.74 5.99
N ASP A 82 -1.21 5.52 7.24
CA ASP A 82 -0.57 6.51 8.09
C ASP A 82 0.50 7.34 7.34
N ASP A 83 0.70 8.56 7.84
CA ASP A 83 1.67 9.48 7.29
C ASP A 83 3.11 8.95 7.51
N VAL A 84 3.97 9.11 6.51
CA VAL A 84 5.37 8.68 6.59
C VAL A 84 6.27 9.90 6.72
N THR A 85 6.95 10.03 7.86
CA THR A 85 7.94 11.10 8.09
C THR A 85 9.38 10.62 7.95
N LEU A 86 10.12 11.16 6.98
CA LEU A 86 11.54 10.90 6.78
C LEU A 86 12.37 11.88 7.61
N HIS A 87 12.89 11.40 8.74
CA HIS A 87 13.64 12.22 9.68
C HIS A 87 15.07 12.49 9.19
N THR A 88 15.46 13.76 9.27
CA THR A 88 16.82 14.21 8.96
C THR A 88 17.81 13.81 10.05
N ASP A 89 17.33 13.54 11.27
CA ASP A 89 18.09 13.27 12.50
C ASP A 89 19.04 14.42 12.90
N SER A 90 18.75 15.65 12.46
CA SER A 90 19.55 16.84 12.78
C SER A 90 18.73 18.12 12.72
N LYS A 91 19.04 19.09 13.59
CA LYS A 91 18.49 20.44 13.48
C LYS A 91 19.18 21.17 12.32
N ILE A 92 18.39 21.74 11.43
CA ILE A 92 18.89 22.51 10.29
C ILE A 92 19.54 23.80 10.81
N GLN A 93 20.67 24.22 10.22
CA GLN A 93 21.20 25.56 10.44
C GLN A 93 20.70 26.50 9.35
N ARG A 94 20.56 27.80 9.65
CA ARG A 94 20.01 28.81 8.70
C ARG A 94 20.72 28.87 7.33
N CYS A 95 21.95 28.35 7.23
CA CYS A 95 22.74 28.32 6.01
C CYS A 95 22.64 26.99 5.24
N ASP A 96 21.78 26.06 5.65
CA ASP A 96 21.68 24.76 4.98
C ASP A 96 20.57 24.79 3.93
N GLN A 97 20.92 24.42 2.69
CA GLN A 97 19.96 24.01 1.67
C GLN A 97 19.59 22.54 1.91
N ILE A 98 18.31 22.21 1.85
CA ILE A 98 17.84 20.82 1.89
C ILE A 98 17.06 20.50 0.66
N ARG A 99 17.39 19.39 0.00
CA ARG A 99 16.66 18.87 -1.15
C ARG A 99 16.23 17.44 -0.88
N TRP A 100 14.95 17.18 -1.08
CA TRP A 100 14.38 15.85 -1.10
C TRP A 100 14.10 15.43 -2.54
N MET A 101 14.68 14.30 -2.92
CA MET A 101 14.54 13.69 -4.23
C MET A 101 13.80 12.36 -4.11
N PHE A 102 12.90 12.08 -5.06
CA PHE A 102 12.40 10.73 -5.32
C PHE A 102 13.22 10.09 -6.44
N GLY A 103 13.92 9.01 -6.10
CA GLY A 103 15.01 8.46 -6.92
C GLY A 103 16.15 9.46 -7.10
N ASP A 104 16.81 9.40 -8.26
CA ASP A 104 17.99 10.22 -8.54
C ASP A 104 17.69 11.60 -9.15
N LYS A 105 16.50 11.78 -9.72
CA LYS A 105 16.23 12.88 -10.67
C LYS A 105 15.07 13.78 -10.29
N ASN A 106 14.13 13.31 -9.47
CA ASN A 106 12.87 14.04 -9.25
C ASN A 106 12.92 14.80 -7.94
N LEU A 107 13.14 16.13 -8.00
CA LEU A 107 13.00 16.99 -6.82
C LEU A 107 11.53 17.03 -6.42
N ILE A 108 11.24 16.71 -5.16
CA ILE A 108 9.88 16.69 -4.63
C ILE A 108 9.68 17.74 -3.54
N ALA A 109 10.73 18.13 -2.82
CA ALA A 109 10.66 19.22 -1.85
C ALA A 109 12.03 19.87 -1.61
N GLU A 110 12.05 21.16 -1.27
CA GLU A 110 13.28 21.92 -1.02
C GLU A 110 13.08 22.95 0.10
N ILE A 111 14.13 23.16 0.90
CA ILE A 111 14.33 24.34 1.75
C ILE A 111 15.51 25.11 1.17
N LYS A 112 15.30 26.36 0.75
CA LYS A 112 16.33 27.19 0.12
C LYS A 112 17.29 27.74 1.16
N GLU A 113 18.58 27.72 0.82
CA GLU A 113 19.62 28.34 1.63
C GLU A 113 19.39 29.85 1.79
N GLY A 114 19.70 30.38 2.97
CA GLY A 114 19.68 31.81 3.27
C GLY A 114 18.29 32.36 3.60
N THR A 115 17.28 32.03 2.78
CA THR A 115 15.90 32.49 3.00
C THR A 115 15.08 31.53 3.87
N GLY A 116 15.41 30.23 3.88
CA GLY A 116 14.60 29.21 4.55
C GLY A 116 13.25 28.96 3.87
N GLU A 117 13.02 29.52 2.68
CA GLU A 117 11.79 29.31 1.93
C GLU A 117 11.61 27.82 1.61
N MET A 118 10.44 27.29 1.96
CA MET A 118 10.04 25.92 1.67
C MET A 118 9.25 25.86 0.36
N ALA A 119 9.58 24.89 -0.49
CA ALA A 119 8.86 24.59 -1.71
C ALA A 119 8.59 23.09 -1.81
N THR A 120 7.41 22.74 -2.30
CA THR A 120 7.03 21.38 -2.65
C THR A 120 6.72 21.30 -4.14
N TYR A 121 7.13 20.20 -4.76
CA TYR A 121 6.95 19.92 -6.18
C TYR A 121 6.11 18.65 -6.29
N ASP A 122 4.84 18.76 -5.95
CA ASP A 122 3.93 17.62 -5.78
C ASP A 122 3.22 17.20 -7.09
N ASP A 123 3.20 18.10 -8.09
CA ASP A 123 2.74 17.85 -9.45
C ASP A 123 3.73 17.10 -10.35
N VAL A 124 4.97 16.87 -9.90
CA VAL A 124 5.93 16.02 -10.61
C VAL A 124 5.45 14.56 -10.62
N LEU A 125 6.04 13.74 -11.49
CA LEU A 125 5.69 12.31 -11.60
C LEU A 125 4.18 12.12 -11.82
N GLU A 126 3.61 12.91 -12.73
CA GLU A 126 2.17 12.90 -13.07
C GLU A 126 1.25 13.20 -11.87
N GLY A 127 1.70 14.05 -10.94
CA GLY A 127 0.94 14.38 -9.74
C GLY A 127 0.91 13.28 -8.69
N ARG A 128 1.88 12.36 -8.71
CA ARG A 128 2.01 11.26 -7.74
C ARG A 128 1.91 11.76 -6.30
N PHE A 129 2.46 12.92 -5.99
CA PHE A 129 2.50 13.45 -4.63
C PHE A 129 1.51 14.59 -4.37
N ARG A 130 0.61 14.89 -5.32
CA ARG A 130 -0.27 16.06 -5.30
C ARG A 130 -1.01 16.21 -3.97
N GLY A 131 -0.73 17.31 -3.27
CA GLY A 131 -1.32 17.67 -1.97
C GLY A 131 -0.84 16.82 -0.79
N ARG A 132 0.28 16.09 -0.91
CA ARG A 132 0.71 15.09 0.10
C ARG A 132 2.06 15.38 0.75
N LEU A 133 2.81 16.38 0.30
CA LEU A 133 4.15 16.69 0.82
C LEU A 133 4.08 17.80 1.86
N LYS A 134 4.73 17.59 3.01
CA LYS A 134 4.93 18.61 4.05
C LYS A 134 6.36 18.60 4.52
N LEU A 135 6.97 19.78 4.60
CA LEU A 135 8.29 19.98 5.19
C LEU A 135 8.14 20.52 6.62
N ASP A 136 8.95 19.99 7.53
CA ASP A 136 9.15 20.58 8.84
C ASP A 136 10.26 21.63 8.77
N GLU A 137 9.93 22.89 9.09
CA GLU A 137 10.85 24.03 8.95
C GLU A 137 12.07 23.93 9.88
N GLN A 138 11.95 23.26 11.03
CA GLN A 138 13.01 23.20 12.04
C GLN A 138 14.02 22.09 11.79
N THR A 139 13.54 20.96 11.29
CA THR A 139 14.32 19.73 11.12
C THR A 139 14.59 19.39 9.66
N GLY A 140 13.75 19.87 8.73
CA GLY A 140 13.83 19.54 7.31
C GLY A 140 13.27 18.18 6.98
N SER A 141 12.58 17.56 7.94
CA SER A 141 11.96 16.26 7.77
C SER A 141 10.83 16.37 6.74
N LEU A 142 10.75 15.37 5.86
CA LEU A 142 9.69 15.29 4.86
C LEU A 142 8.60 14.35 5.35
N THR A 143 7.38 14.85 5.48
CA THR A 143 6.19 14.03 5.73
C THR A 143 5.41 13.84 4.43
N ILE A 144 5.12 12.58 4.11
CA ILE A 144 4.25 12.17 3.01
C ILE A 144 2.93 11.74 3.64
N THR A 145 1.91 12.59 3.53
CA THR A 145 0.61 12.33 4.14
C THR A 145 -0.20 11.35 3.31
N ASN A 146 -1.04 10.52 3.96
CA ASN A 146 -1.85 9.53 3.28
C ASN A 146 -0.96 8.67 2.36
N PHE A 147 0.03 8.01 2.96
CA PHE A 147 1.01 7.21 2.24
C PHE A 147 0.31 6.04 1.52
N ARG A 148 0.94 5.53 0.46
CA ARG A 148 0.35 4.55 -0.46
C ARG A 148 1.46 3.72 -1.08
N THR A 149 1.12 2.57 -1.64
CA THR A 149 2.08 1.67 -2.29
C THR A 149 2.81 2.33 -3.48
N ASP A 150 2.17 3.26 -4.20
CA ASP A 150 2.77 4.03 -5.30
C ASP A 150 3.74 5.13 -4.83
N HIS A 151 3.68 5.51 -3.55
CA HIS A 151 4.68 6.38 -2.92
C HIS A 151 5.93 5.61 -2.45
N THR A 152 6.00 4.28 -2.64
CA THR A 152 7.20 3.53 -2.28
C THR A 152 8.36 3.80 -3.23
N GLY A 153 9.57 3.72 -2.69
CA GLY A 153 10.79 3.89 -3.48
C GLY A 153 11.94 4.46 -2.65
N LEU A 154 13.01 4.79 -3.39
CA LEU A 154 14.21 5.41 -2.85
C LEU A 154 13.99 6.92 -2.73
N TYR A 155 14.23 7.45 -1.55
CA TYR A 155 14.24 8.87 -1.25
C TYR A 155 15.67 9.31 -0.93
N LYS A 156 16.13 10.37 -1.58
CA LYS A 156 17.46 10.94 -1.31
C LYS A 156 17.31 12.33 -0.74
N MET A 157 17.91 12.55 0.41
CA MET A 157 18.10 13.86 1.00
C MET A 157 19.53 14.34 0.73
N LYS A 158 19.65 15.56 0.24
CA LYS A 158 20.93 16.27 0.15
C LYS A 158 20.87 17.53 0.99
N ILE A 159 21.86 17.70 1.85
CA ILE A 159 22.10 18.91 2.63
C ILE A 159 23.38 19.55 2.10
N SER A 160 23.31 20.80 1.66
CA SER A 160 24.47 21.56 1.17
C SER A 160 24.54 22.93 1.81
N ARG A 161 25.75 23.46 1.92
CA ARG A 161 26.04 24.78 2.48
C ARG A 161 27.00 25.51 1.55
N SER A 162 26.71 26.76 1.19
CA SER A 162 27.49 27.57 0.25
C SER A 162 28.99 27.64 0.54
N ALA A 163 29.38 27.54 1.82
CA ALA A 163 30.78 27.62 2.27
C ALA A 163 31.36 26.30 2.82
N GLY A 164 30.75 25.13 2.55
CA GLY A 164 31.17 23.90 3.24
C GLY A 164 30.82 22.57 2.59
N LYS A 165 30.95 21.49 3.38
CA LYS A 165 30.74 20.10 2.96
C LYS A 165 29.25 19.79 2.75
N CYS A 166 28.95 19.00 1.70
CA CYS A 166 27.62 18.42 1.49
C CYS A 166 27.47 17.13 2.30
N LYS A 167 26.29 16.94 2.90
CA LYS A 167 25.88 15.66 3.50
C LYS A 167 24.78 15.05 2.67
N ASN A 168 24.88 13.77 2.39
CA ASN A 168 23.85 13.03 1.66
C ASN A 168 23.31 11.91 2.55
N LYS A 169 22.00 11.67 2.47
CA LYS A 169 21.35 10.58 3.18
C LYS A 169 20.33 9.94 2.25
N SER A 170 20.33 8.62 2.18
CA SER A 170 19.38 7.87 1.38
C SER A 170 18.48 7.05 2.30
N PHE A 171 17.21 7.02 1.96
CA PHE A 171 16.17 6.30 2.65
C PHE A 171 15.47 5.41 1.63
N ASP A 172 15.55 4.09 1.82
CA ASP A 172 14.65 3.20 1.11
C ASP A 172 13.37 3.06 1.93
N VAL A 173 12.25 3.42 1.31
CA VAL A 173 10.94 3.42 1.94
C VAL A 173 10.06 2.42 1.21
N PHE A 174 9.76 1.32 1.88
CA PHE A 174 8.91 0.26 1.35
C PHE A 174 7.59 0.18 2.10
N ALA A 175 6.51 0.00 1.33
CA ALA A 175 5.22 -0.42 1.82
C ALA A 175 5.20 -1.95 1.78
N ARG A 176 4.99 -2.59 2.92
CA ARG A 176 4.70 -4.02 2.97
C ARG A 176 3.23 -4.19 3.32
N VAL A 177 2.51 -4.89 2.47
CA VAL A 177 1.20 -5.42 2.83
C VAL A 177 1.47 -6.69 3.63
N ALA A 178 1.37 -6.60 4.95
CA ALA A 178 1.46 -7.77 5.81
C ALA A 178 0.08 -8.46 5.79
N MET A 179 0.01 -9.58 5.07
CA MET A 179 -1.07 -10.54 5.27
C MET A 179 -0.75 -11.25 6.59
N VAL A 180 -1.46 -10.92 7.67
CA VAL A 180 -1.43 -11.76 8.87
C VAL A 180 -2.26 -13.00 8.52
N SER A 181 -1.59 -14.12 8.23
CA SER A 181 -2.23 -15.42 8.19
C SER A 181 -2.47 -15.85 9.64
N GLU A 182 -3.72 -15.73 10.10
CA GLU A 182 -4.16 -16.38 11.34
C GLU A 182 -4.24 -17.89 11.09
N ASP A 183 -3.15 -18.60 11.38
CA ASP A 183 -3.25 -20.02 11.71
C ASP A 183 -3.43 -20.13 13.23
N GLU A 184 -4.66 -20.51 13.61
CA GLU A 184 -5.19 -20.96 14.91
C GLU A 184 -5.39 -19.97 16.07
N GLU A 185 -6.64 -20.01 16.57
CA GLU A 185 -7.24 -19.49 17.81
C GLU A 185 -7.62 -18.00 17.93
N MET A 186 -8.89 -17.74 17.61
CA MET A 186 -9.85 -16.91 18.36
C MET A 186 -9.25 -15.72 19.15
N ASN A 187 -9.18 -14.54 18.53
CA ASN A 187 -9.65 -13.34 19.21
C ASN A 187 -10.42 -12.42 18.26
N GLU A 188 -11.52 -11.89 18.77
CA GLU A 188 -12.23 -10.77 18.18
C GLU A 188 -11.27 -9.57 18.08
N ASN A 189 -11.07 -9.06 16.87
CA ASN A 189 -11.13 -7.63 16.51
C ASN A 189 -10.25 -7.32 15.29
N GLY A 190 -10.90 -7.22 14.13
CA GLY A 190 -10.41 -6.46 12.96
C GLY A 190 -9.13 -6.98 12.31
N VAL A 191 -9.17 -7.25 11.00
CA VAL A 191 -7.93 -7.37 10.23
C VAL A 191 -7.22 -6.03 10.29
N ASN A 192 -6.26 -5.92 11.21
CA ASN A 192 -5.32 -4.83 11.25
C ASN A 192 -4.28 -5.09 10.16
N GLU A 193 -4.61 -4.72 8.92
CA GLU A 193 -3.60 -4.56 7.87
C GLU A 193 -2.72 -3.37 8.26
N SER A 194 -1.67 -3.64 9.04
CA SER A 194 -0.62 -2.67 9.32
C SER A 194 0.31 -2.62 8.12
N LEU A 195 0.40 -1.45 7.48
CA LEU A 195 1.48 -1.21 6.54
C LEU A 195 2.76 -0.90 7.34
N THR A 196 3.64 -1.88 7.48
CA THR A 196 4.94 -1.62 8.13
C THR A 196 5.85 -0.89 7.15
N VAL A 197 6.04 0.41 7.38
CA VAL A 197 7.00 1.22 6.65
C VAL A 197 8.39 0.95 7.22
N VAL A 198 9.16 0.12 6.54
CA VAL A 198 10.57 -0.10 6.89
C VAL A 198 11.39 0.98 6.23
N LYS A 199 12.11 1.76 7.04
CA LYS A 199 13.06 2.78 6.58
C LYS A 199 14.46 2.24 6.80
N SER A 200 15.21 2.05 5.72
CA SER A 200 16.62 1.69 5.79
C SER A 200 17.47 2.95 5.61
N LEU A 201 18.34 3.25 6.58
CA LEU A 201 19.33 4.33 6.44
C LEU A 201 20.60 3.77 5.81
N LEU A 202 21.00 4.32 4.66
CA LEU A 202 22.33 4.07 4.09
C LEU A 202 23.18 5.32 4.33
N ASN A 203 24.16 5.22 5.24
CA ASN A 203 25.16 6.26 5.44
C ASN A 203 26.18 6.20 4.29
N GLY A 204 26.22 7.26 3.48
CA GLY A 204 27.17 7.41 2.37
C GLY A 204 28.51 8.03 2.80
N ASP A 205 29.01 7.72 3.99
CA ASP A 205 30.31 8.20 4.46
C ASP A 205 31.42 7.26 4.01
N ASN A 206 31.73 7.23 2.72
CA ASN A 206 33.08 6.88 2.23
C ASN A 206 33.25 7.25 0.75
N LEU A 207 34.06 8.28 0.49
CA LEU A 207 35.06 8.36 -0.58
C LEU A 207 35.67 9.76 -0.56
N ASP A 208 36.52 10.02 0.44
CA ASP A 208 37.67 10.89 0.23
C ASP A 208 38.81 9.97 -0.23
N LEU A 209 39.09 9.94 -1.53
CA LEU A 209 40.46 9.79 -2.00
C LEU A 209 40.80 11.00 -2.86
N VAL A 210 41.68 11.78 -2.25
CA VAL A 210 42.35 12.99 -2.69
C VAL A 210 43.36 12.64 -3.81
N ASN A 211 43.76 13.69 -4.53
CA ASN A 211 44.98 13.88 -5.33
C ASN A 211 44.91 13.46 -6.81
N GLU A 212 45.36 14.29 -7.76
CA GLU A 212 45.85 15.67 -7.78
C GLU A 212 45.99 16.05 -9.27
N GLN A 213 45.85 17.33 -9.61
CA GLN A 213 46.24 17.85 -10.92
C GLN A 213 47.76 18.00 -10.99
N ASN A 214 48.38 17.39 -12.02
CA ASN A 214 49.29 18.07 -12.97
C ASN A 214 49.59 17.14 -14.15
#